data_AF-A0A3M0ZJB0-F1
#
_entry.id   AF-A0A3M0ZJB0-F1
#
_cell.length_a   1.000
_cell.length_b   1.000
_cell.length_c   1.000
_cell.angle_alpha   90.00
_cell.angle_beta   90.00
_cell.angle_gamma   90.00
#
_symmetry.space_group_name_H-M   'P 1'
#
loop_
_entity.id
_entity.type
_entity.pdbx_description
1 polymer ?
#
loop_
_entity_poly.entity_id
_entity_poly.type
_entity_poly.pdbx_seq_one_letter_code
_entity_poly.pdbx_strand_id
1 'polypeptide(L)'
;MCLNMIWVYHYLVGMPRVAAIEHPFGRPYGDVGDAKRQREVLLAALAVFERASEPGYIEHLPFRWHEPPERTHWHPAEPSPIIALLKKRMQQD
;
A
#
# COMPACT_ATOMS: atom_id res chain seq x y z
N MET A 1 -5.62 7.14 8.41
CA MET A 1 -5.31 8.43 9.07
C MET A 1 -4.27 8.15 10.13
N CYS A 2 -2.98 8.31 9.82
CA CYS A 2 -1.90 8.03 10.78
C CYS A 2 -1.74 9.25 11.69
N LEU A 3 -2.20 9.14 12.94
CA LEU A 3 -1.75 10.02 14.01
C LEU A 3 -0.27 9.72 14.26
N ASN A 4 0.60 10.64 13.87
CA ASN A 4 1.97 10.89 14.35
C ASN A 4 2.81 9.68 14.82
N MET A 5 3.98 9.48 14.19
CA MET A 5 4.97 8.44 14.53
C MET A 5 5.69 8.61 15.90
N ILE A 6 5.30 9.58 16.73
CA ILE A 6 5.82 9.73 18.09
C ILE A 6 5.29 8.60 18.98
N TRP A 7 6.19 7.71 19.39
CA TRP A 7 5.92 6.52 20.20
C TRP A 7 5.15 6.79 21.51
N VAL A 8 5.38 7.97 22.13
CA VAL A 8 4.70 8.39 23.37
C VAL A 8 3.17 8.44 23.19
N TYR A 9 2.68 8.89 22.04
CA TYR A 9 1.24 8.94 21.80
C TYR A 9 0.65 7.55 21.62
N HIS A 10 1.32 6.63 20.91
CA HIS A 10 0.85 5.25 20.79
C HIS A 10 0.74 4.53 22.14
N TYR A 11 1.63 4.83 23.09
CA TYR A 11 1.52 4.31 24.44
C TYR A 11 0.32 4.91 25.20
N LEU A 12 0.07 6.21 25.06
CA LEU A 12 -0.99 6.92 25.80
C LEU A 12 -2.40 6.71 25.23
N VAL A 13 -2.56 6.66 23.91
CA VAL A 13 -3.87 6.56 23.24
C VAL A 13 -4.13 5.21 22.56
N GLY A 14 -3.15 4.30 22.64
CA GLY A 14 -3.20 2.99 21.98
C GLY A 14 -2.77 3.03 20.50
N MET A 15 -2.60 1.85 19.93
CA MET A 15 -2.24 1.71 18.51
C MET A 15 -3.39 2.20 17.61
N PRO A 16 -3.09 2.79 16.44
CA PRO A 16 -4.13 3.18 15.50
C PRO A 16 -4.95 1.96 15.05
N ARG A 17 -6.23 2.19 14.75
CA ARG A 17 -7.12 1.19 14.15
C ARG A 17 -6.66 0.91 12.72
N VAL A 18 -6.54 -0.36 12.36
CA VAL A 18 -5.93 -0.80 11.09
C VAL A 18 -6.94 -1.59 10.27
N ALA A 19 -7.17 -1.13 9.04
CA ALA A 19 -7.74 -1.94 7.97
C ALA A 19 -6.57 -2.55 7.17
N ALA A 20 -6.24 -3.81 7.43
CA ALA A 20 -5.13 -4.51 6.80
C ALA A 20 -5.55 -5.06 5.44
N ILE A 21 -4.75 -4.79 4.41
CA ILE A 21 -5.00 -5.20 3.02
C ILE A 21 -3.74 -5.88 2.49
N GLU A 22 -3.90 -7.04 1.86
CA GLU A 22 -2.81 -7.84 1.28
C GLU A 22 -2.46 -7.40 -0.16
N HIS A 23 -2.31 -6.09 -0.36
CA HIS A 23 -1.92 -5.49 -1.63
C HIS A 23 -0.47 -4.99 -1.58
N PRO A 24 0.24 -4.92 -2.73
CA PRO A 24 1.60 -4.40 -2.76
C PRO A 24 1.65 -2.93 -2.37
N PHE A 25 2.76 -2.55 -1.74
CA PHE A 25 3.04 -1.16 -1.38
C PHE A 25 3.07 -0.29 -2.63
N GLY A 26 2.15 0.68 -2.71
CA GLY A 26 1.95 1.55 -3.88
C GLY A 26 0.67 1.29 -4.67
N ARG A 27 -0.02 0.15 -4.46
CA ARG A 27 -1.35 -0.13 -5.05
C ARG A 27 -2.38 -0.61 -4.02
N PRO A 28 -2.57 0.10 -2.89
CA PRO A 28 -3.42 -0.37 -1.80
C PRO A 28 -4.89 -0.57 -2.22
N TYR A 29 -5.37 0.16 -3.24
CA TYR A 29 -6.76 0.10 -3.68
C TYR A 29 -7.01 -0.84 -4.88
N GLY A 30 -5.98 -1.45 -5.47
CA GLY A 30 -6.11 -2.24 -6.69
C GLY A 30 -5.34 -1.63 -7.87
N ASP A 31 -5.58 -2.18 -9.06
CA ASP A 31 -4.91 -1.74 -10.29
C ASP A 31 -5.37 -0.37 -10.78
N VAL A 32 -4.50 0.26 -11.57
CA VAL A 32 -4.81 1.50 -12.28
C VAL A 32 -5.93 1.22 -13.29
N GLY A 33 -7.01 2.00 -13.22
CA GLY A 33 -8.17 1.86 -14.11
C GLY A 33 -9.28 0.94 -13.59
N ASP A 34 -9.04 0.13 -12.56
CA ASP A 34 -10.08 -0.70 -11.94
C ASP A 34 -10.86 0.10 -10.87
N ALA A 35 -11.67 1.04 -11.34
CA ALA A 35 -12.48 1.89 -10.47
C ALA A 35 -13.47 1.09 -9.60
N LYS A 36 -13.93 -0.06 -10.09
CA LYS A 36 -14.86 -0.93 -9.34
C LYS A 36 -14.18 -1.51 -8.12
N ARG A 37 -13.00 -2.12 -8.30
CA ARG A 37 -12.24 -2.72 -7.21
C ARG A 37 -11.76 -1.68 -6.20
N GLN A 38 -11.28 -0.54 -6.70
CA GLN A 38 -10.88 0.58 -5.85
C GLN A 38 -12.01 1.06 -4.95
N ARG A 39 -13.23 1.15 -5.50
CA ARG A 39 -14.42 1.50 -4.73
C ARG A 39 -14.77 0.44 -3.69
N GLU A 40 -14.70 -0.84 -4.04
CA GLU A 40 -14.95 -1.95 -3.09
C GLU A 40 -13.97 -1.90 -1.91
N VAL A 41 -12.68 -1.75 -2.19
CA VAL A 41 -11.64 -1.65 -1.16
C VAL A 41 -11.87 -0.43 -0.27
N LEU A 42 -12.18 0.72 -0.86
CA LEU A 42 -12.42 1.95 -0.11
C LEU A 42 -13.64 1.83 0.81
N LEU A 43 -14.76 1.29 0.30
CA LEU A 43 -15.98 1.10 1.10
C LEU A 43 -15.75 0.11 2.25
N ALA A 44 -15.04 -0.98 1.99
CA ALA A 44 -14.70 -1.94 3.03
C ALA A 44 -13.79 -1.33 4.10
N ALA A 45 -12.78 -0.55 3.71
CA ALA A 45 -11.93 0.18 4.64
C ALA A 45 -12.70 1.24 5.45
N LEU A 46 -13.68 1.91 4.83
CA LEU A 46 -14.57 2.84 5.54
C LEU A 46 -15.48 2.12 6.52
N ALA A 47 -16.00 0.94 6.17
CA ALA A 47 -16.84 0.15 7.06
C ALA A 47 -16.10 -0.35 8.31
N VAL A 48 -14.76 -0.44 8.28
CA VAL A 48 -13.94 -0.73 9.48
C VAL A 48 -14.15 0.34 10.55
N PHE A 49 -14.42 1.61 10.19
CA PHE A 49 -14.66 2.66 11.20
C PHE A 49 -15.91 2.41 12.04
N GLU A 50 -16.90 1.73 11.49
CA GLU A 50 -18.14 1.37 12.20
C GLU A 50 -17.92 0.20 13.18
N ARG A 51 -16.95 -0.68 12.89
CA ARG A 51 -16.63 -1.87 13.70
C ARG A 51 -15.51 -1.66 14.70
N ALA A 52 -14.56 -0.81 14.36
CA ALA A 52 -13.34 -0.59 15.14
C ALA A 52 -13.63 0.39 16.30
N SER A 53 -14.21 -0.13 17.38
CA SER A 53 -14.63 0.62 18.57
C SER A 53 -13.49 0.94 19.54
N GLU A 54 -12.37 0.23 19.46
CA GLU A 54 -11.25 0.32 20.42
C GLU A 54 -9.91 0.58 19.72
N PRO A 55 -8.94 1.24 20.39
CA PRO A 55 -7.56 1.32 19.91
C PRO A 55 -6.94 -0.07 19.70
N GLY A 56 -6.06 -0.20 18.72
CA GLY A 56 -5.41 -1.46 18.39
C GLY A 56 -6.29 -2.48 17.64
N TYR A 57 -7.52 -2.13 17.30
CA TYR A 57 -8.36 -2.97 16.45
C TYR A 57 -7.73 -3.14 15.05
N ILE A 58 -7.53 -4.40 14.65
CA ILE A 58 -6.99 -4.78 13.33
C ILE A 58 -8.03 -5.66 12.64
N GLU A 59 -8.46 -5.26 11.45
CA GLU A 59 -9.31 -6.08 10.59
C GLU A 59 -8.59 -6.39 9.28
N HIS A 60 -8.47 -7.68 8.99
CA HIS A 60 -7.94 -8.16 7.72
C HIS A 60 -9.06 -8.18 6.68
N LEU A 61 -8.98 -7.27 5.72
CA LEU A 61 -9.96 -7.17 4.65
C LEU A 61 -9.76 -8.32 3.64
N PRO A 62 -10.84 -8.87 3.04
CA PRO A 62 -10.77 -10.04 2.17
C PRO A 62 -10.32 -9.71 0.74
N PHE A 63 -9.35 -8.80 0.59
CA PHE A 63 -8.79 -8.39 -0.69
C PHE A 63 -7.41 -9.00 -0.87
N ARG A 64 -7.26 -9.83 -1.91
CA ARG A 64 -6.00 -10.40 -2.32
C ARG A 64 -5.53 -9.80 -3.63
N TRP A 65 -4.25 -9.54 -3.72
CA TRP A 65 -3.60 -9.20 -4.98
C TRP A 65 -3.67 -10.39 -5.94
N HIS A 66 -3.99 -10.11 -7.20
CA HIS A 66 -4.21 -11.15 -8.22
C HIS A 66 -2.90 -11.74 -8.76
N GLU A 67 -1.82 -10.98 -8.71
CA GLU A 67 -0.49 -11.42 -9.17
C GLU A 67 0.38 -11.93 -8.03
N PRO A 68 1.28 -12.89 -8.29
CA PRO A 68 2.30 -13.25 -7.31
C PRO A 68 3.39 -12.15 -7.22
N PRO A 69 4.07 -12.00 -6.06
CA PRO A 69 5.03 -10.91 -5.82
C PRO A 69 6.12 -10.78 -6.90
N GLU A 70 6.58 -11.89 -7.48
CA GLU A 70 7.67 -11.92 -8.47
C GLU A 70 7.29 -11.27 -9.80
N ARG A 71 6.00 -11.17 -10.09
CA ARG A 71 5.48 -10.57 -11.34
C ARG A 71 5.11 -9.09 -11.21
N THR A 72 5.22 -8.54 -9.99
CA THR A 72 4.85 -7.16 -9.72
C THR A 72 5.87 -6.22 -10.35
N HIS A 73 5.51 -5.62 -11.49
CA HIS A 73 6.35 -4.66 -12.19
C HIS A 73 5.98 -3.24 -11.78
N TRP A 74 6.86 -2.61 -10.99
CA TRP A 74 6.70 -1.21 -10.60
C TRP A 74 7.52 -0.25 -11.47
N HIS A 75 8.52 -0.78 -12.19
CA HIS A 75 9.34 0.02 -13.09
C HIS A 75 8.62 0.28 -14.41
N PRO A 76 8.74 1.49 -14.97
CA PRO A 76 8.31 1.77 -16.34
C PRO A 76 9.10 0.92 -17.34
N ALA A 77 8.48 0.60 -18.47
CA ALA A 77 9.13 -0.15 -19.55
C ALA A 77 10.33 0.61 -20.14
N GLU A 78 10.21 1.94 -20.24
CA GLU A 78 11.32 2.80 -20.63
C GLU A 78 12.18 3.16 -19.41
N PRO A 79 13.50 2.89 -19.44
CA PRO A 79 14.38 3.23 -18.33
C PRO A 79 14.53 4.75 -18.21
N SER A 80 14.73 5.23 -16.98
CA SER A 80 14.99 6.66 -16.77
C SER A 80 16.29 7.11 -17.47
N PRO A 81 16.39 8.39 -17.89
CA PRO A 81 17.58 8.91 -18.58
C PRO A 81 18.90 8.65 -17.84
N ILE A 82 18.87 8.67 -16.50
CA ILE A 82 20.04 8.39 -15.68
C ILE A 82 20.47 6.92 -15.73
N ILE A 83 19.52 5.98 -15.74
CA ILE A 83 19.83 4.55 -15.93
C ILE A 83 20.47 4.33 -17.31
N ALA A 84 19.97 5.01 -18.35
CA ALA A 84 20.56 4.95 -19.68
C ALA A 84 21.99 5.50 -19.72
N LEU A 85 22.26 6.62 -19.04
CA LEU A 85 23.59 7.21 -18.94
C LEU A 85 24.56 6.31 -18.16
N LEU A 86 24.13 5.73 -17.04
CA LEU A 86 24.93 4.81 -16.24
C LEU A 86 25.30 3.55 -17.03
N LYS A 87 24.35 2.96 -17.78
CA LYS A 87 24.63 1.80 -18.65
C LYS A 87 25.67 2.12 -19.72
N LYS A 88 25.62 3.30 -20.35
CA LYS A 88 26.63 3.73 -21.32
C LYS A 88 28.01 3.83 -20.69
N ARG A 89 28.10 4.38 -19.47
CA ARG A 89 29.37 4.53 -18.74
C ARG A 89 29.98 3.18 -18.37
N MET A 90 29.17 2.24 -17.88
CA MET A 90 29.61 0.88 -17.56
C MET A 90 30.08 0.06 -18.78
N GLN A 91 29.69 0.45 -20.00
CA GLN A 91 30.12 -0.21 -21.24
C GLN A 91 31.42 0.40 -21.81
N GLN A 92 31.88 1.52 -21.26
CA GLN A 92 33.08 2.23 -21.70
C GLN A 92 34.32 1.90 -20.83
N ASP A 93 34.12 1.25 -19.69
CA ASP A 93 35.16 0.71 -18.80
C ASP A 93 35.43 -0.77 -19.11
#